data_AF-K9X3N3-F1
#
_entry.id   AF-K9X3N3-F1
#
_cell.length_a   1.000
_cell.length_b   1.000
_cell.length_c   1.000
_cell.angle_alpha   90.00
_cell.angle_beta   90.00
_cell.angle_gamma   90.00
#
_symmetry.space_group_name_H-M   'P 1'
#
loop_
_entity.id
_entity.type
_entity.pdbx_description
1 polymer ?
#
loop_
_entity_poly.entity_id
_entity_poly.type
_entity_poly.pdbx_seq_one_letter_code
_entity_poly.pdbx_strand_id
1 'polypeptide(L)'
;MLTVTLDYLRISISDDPDHLIRDIIECAFSPPYINQIEEIFAPDGNGLTVPDIIYICRVLEVMDLPEYMWENPPIDIFNNEIWVISRLCPEPGAKECLIEGEELRHLLKEAKLVRAARDAKLHTS
;
A
#
# COMPACT_ATOMS: atom_id res chain seq x y z
N MET A 1 11.94 3.45 7.41
CA MET A 1 11.77 2.12 6.79
C MET A 1 10.76 1.37 7.64
N LEU A 2 9.58 1.15 7.07
CA LEU A 2 8.51 0.35 7.61
C LEU A 2 8.93 -1.13 7.51
N THR A 3 8.53 -1.94 8.48
CA THR A 3 8.90 -3.36 8.54
C THR A 3 7.66 -4.24 8.42
N VAL A 4 7.75 -5.29 7.62
CA VAL A 4 6.70 -6.32 7.52
C VAL A 4 6.95 -7.43 8.54
N THR A 5 5.95 -7.71 9.38
CA THR A 5 5.97 -8.83 10.33
C THR A 5 4.73 -9.72 10.19
N LEU A 6 4.77 -10.89 10.83
CA LEU A 6 3.58 -11.72 11.04
C LEU A 6 3.06 -11.51 12.45
N ASP A 7 1.79 -11.09 12.54
CA ASP A 7 1.01 -11.21 13.75
C ASP A 7 0.01 -12.36 13.57
N TYR A 8 0.30 -13.48 14.23
CA TYR A 8 -0.33 -14.79 13.98
C TYR A 8 -0.29 -15.19 12.49
N LEU A 9 -1.42 -15.08 11.78
CA LEU A 9 -1.59 -15.44 10.37
C LEU A 9 -1.71 -14.23 9.44
N ARG A 10 -1.66 -13.02 9.99
CA ARG A 10 -1.86 -11.76 9.27
C ARG A 10 -0.54 -11.01 9.11
N ILE A 11 -0.43 -10.32 7.99
CA ILE A 11 0.62 -9.32 7.80
C ILE A 11 0.37 -8.17 8.76
N SER A 12 1.42 -7.69 9.40
CA SER A 12 1.46 -6.46 10.19
C SER A 12 2.58 -5.56 9.67
N ILE A 13 2.31 -4.26 9.57
CA ILE A 13 3.23 -3.24 9.08
C ILE A 13 3.47 -2.26 10.24
N SER A 14 4.74 -1.95 10.55
CA SER A 14 5.06 -0.95 11.56
C SER A 14 4.59 0.44 11.13
N ASP A 15 4.11 1.27 12.06
CA ASP A 15 3.68 2.66 11.80
C ASP A 15 2.66 2.79 10.65
N ASP A 16 1.78 1.80 10.50
CA ASP A 16 0.75 1.74 9.46
C ASP A 16 -0.52 2.51 9.88
N PRO A 17 -0.74 3.73 9.36
CA PRO A 17 -1.88 4.54 9.75
C PRO A 17 -3.18 3.86 9.32
N ASP A 18 -4.08 3.62 10.27
CA ASP A 18 -5.39 2.98 10.07
C ASP A 18 -5.35 1.66 9.26
N HIS A 19 -4.21 0.97 9.33
CA HIS A 19 -3.92 -0.28 8.60
C HIS A 19 -4.02 -0.17 7.07
N LEU A 20 -3.86 1.03 6.50
CA LEU A 20 -4.03 1.28 5.08
C LEU A 20 -3.00 0.52 4.21
N ILE A 21 -1.74 0.49 4.64
CA ILE A 21 -0.67 -0.18 3.89
C ILE A 21 -0.90 -1.68 3.93
N ARG A 22 -1.19 -2.24 5.11
CA ARG A 22 -1.55 -3.64 5.29
C ARG A 22 -2.72 -4.03 4.39
N ASP A 23 -3.78 -3.24 4.37
CA ASP A 23 -4.98 -3.57 3.61
C ASP A 23 -4.74 -3.52 2.09
N ILE A 24 -3.94 -2.58 1.58
CA ILE A 24 -3.49 -2.58 0.18
C ILE A 24 -2.68 -3.82 -0.15
N ILE A 25 -1.72 -4.19 0.70
CA ILE A 25 -0.89 -5.37 0.48
C ILE A 25 -1.75 -6.64 0.46
N GLU A 26 -2.68 -6.81 1.41
CA GLU A 26 -3.58 -7.96 1.44
C GLU A 26 -4.47 -8.00 0.20
N CYS A 27 -4.99 -6.85 -0.26
CA CYS A 27 -5.76 -6.75 -1.51
C CYS A 27 -4.91 -7.11 -2.73
N ALA A 28 -3.68 -6.60 -2.83
CA ALA A 28 -2.77 -6.89 -3.94
C ALA A 28 -2.50 -8.40 -4.08
N PHE A 29 -2.39 -9.13 -2.97
CA PHE A 29 -2.20 -10.57 -2.97
C PHE A 29 -3.51 -11.39 -2.99
N SER A 30 -4.65 -10.77 -3.28
CA SER A 30 -5.91 -11.48 -3.51
C SER A 30 -6.00 -11.98 -4.96
N PRO A 31 -6.82 -13.03 -5.25
CA PRO A 31 -6.86 -13.68 -6.56
C PRO A 31 -7.01 -12.76 -7.79
N PRO A 32 -7.81 -11.66 -7.75
CA PRO A 32 -7.95 -10.77 -8.90
C PRO A 32 -6.65 -10.05 -9.30
N TYR A 33 -5.75 -9.80 -8.34
CA TYR A 33 -4.62 -8.88 -8.52
C TYR A 33 -3.25 -9.56 -8.39
N ILE A 34 -3.17 -10.75 -7.77
CA ILE A 34 -1.89 -11.38 -7.42
C ILE A 34 -0.94 -11.58 -8.61
N ASN A 35 -1.46 -11.81 -9.80
CA ASN A 35 -0.68 -12.02 -11.02
C ASN A 35 -0.27 -10.72 -11.73
N GLN A 36 -0.75 -9.57 -11.24
CA GLN A 36 -0.57 -8.24 -11.84
C GLN A 36 0.15 -7.26 -10.90
N ILE A 37 0.55 -7.70 -9.69
CA ILE A 37 1.17 -6.84 -8.66
C ILE A 37 2.34 -6.03 -9.24
N GLU A 38 3.23 -6.67 -10.02
CA GLU A 38 4.42 -6.01 -10.57
C GLU A 38 4.07 -4.91 -11.58
N GLU A 39 3.00 -5.08 -12.35
CA GLU A 39 2.51 -4.09 -13.32
C GLU A 39 1.74 -2.96 -12.63
N ILE A 40 0.86 -3.31 -11.68
CA ILE A 40 0.05 -2.37 -10.90
C ILE A 40 0.92 -1.35 -10.15
N PHE A 41 2.03 -1.82 -9.57
CA PHE A 41 2.95 -1.03 -8.73
C PHE A 41 4.30 -0.75 -9.39
N ALA A 42 4.38 -0.91 -10.71
CA ALA A 42 5.49 -0.39 -11.50
C ALA A 42 5.57 1.14 -11.35
N PRO A 43 6.73 1.78 -11.61
CA PRO A 43 6.84 3.23 -11.54
C PRO A 43 5.78 3.95 -12.39
N ASP A 44 5.43 3.42 -13.56
CA ASP A 44 4.37 3.93 -14.45
C ASP A 44 3.00 3.24 -14.25
N GLY A 45 2.86 2.44 -13.20
CA GLY A 45 1.63 1.73 -12.86
C GLY A 45 0.52 2.68 -12.39
N ASN A 46 -0.72 2.27 -12.65
CA ASN A 46 -1.91 3.05 -12.30
C ASN A 46 -2.36 2.88 -10.84
N GLY A 47 -1.74 1.95 -10.11
CA GLY A 47 -2.19 1.57 -8.78
C GLY A 47 -3.43 0.69 -8.79
N LEU A 48 -4.05 0.58 -7.62
CA LEU A 48 -5.11 -0.38 -7.33
C LEU A 48 -6.29 0.33 -6.69
N THR A 49 -7.48 0.13 -7.26
CA THR A 49 -8.74 0.53 -6.65
C THR A 49 -9.57 -0.71 -6.36
N VAL A 50 -9.87 -0.93 -5.08
CA VAL A 50 -10.80 -1.96 -4.64
C VAL A 50 -12.13 -1.28 -4.33
N PRO A 51 -13.19 -1.54 -5.13
CA PRO A 51 -14.49 -0.88 -4.98
C PRO A 51 -14.98 -0.89 -3.53
N ASP A 52 -15.50 0.25 -3.09
CA ASP A 52 -16.07 0.48 -1.75
C ASP A 52 -15.13 0.28 -0.55
N ILE A 53 -13.83 0.00 -0.78
CA ILE A 53 -12.89 -0.36 0.29
C ILE A 53 -11.73 0.63 0.37
N ILE A 54 -10.84 0.60 -0.62
CA ILE A 54 -9.55 1.29 -0.54
C ILE A 54 -9.00 1.53 -1.95
N TYR A 55 -8.22 2.57 -2.12
CA TYR A 55 -7.44 2.79 -3.31
C TYR A 55 -6.01 3.18 -2.97
N ILE A 56 -5.13 2.93 -3.92
CA ILE A 56 -3.76 3.43 -3.95
C ILE A 56 -3.49 3.91 -5.37
N CYS A 57 -2.98 5.13 -5.52
CA CYS A 57 -2.59 5.69 -6.82
C CYS A 57 -1.28 6.45 -6.70
N ARG A 58 -0.58 6.57 -7.83
CA ARG A 58 0.65 7.36 -7.93
C ARG A 58 0.29 8.84 -8.00
N VAL A 59 1.01 9.65 -7.23
CA VAL A 59 0.94 11.11 -7.27
C VAL A 59 1.79 11.59 -8.43
N LEU A 60 1.16 12.19 -9.44
CA LEU A 60 1.80 12.76 -10.62
C LEU A 60 1.81 14.30 -10.57
N GLU A 61 0.80 14.87 -9.92
CA GLU A 61 0.67 16.29 -9.67
C GLU A 61 0.16 16.56 -8.25
N VAL A 62 0.29 17.80 -7.79
CA VAL A 62 -0.14 18.21 -6.44
C VAL A 62 -1.63 17.90 -6.22
N MET A 63 -2.45 18.02 -7.27
CA MET A 63 -3.89 17.78 -7.20
C MET A 63 -4.28 16.31 -6.96
N ASP A 64 -3.34 15.37 -7.10
CA ASP A 64 -3.55 13.97 -6.73
C ASP A 64 -3.44 13.74 -5.21
N LEU A 65 -2.86 14.69 -4.48
CA LEU A 65 -2.87 14.67 -3.02
C LEU A 65 -4.23 15.12 -2.47
N PRO A 66 -4.55 14.80 -1.21
CA PRO A 66 -5.67 15.42 -0.51
C PRO A 66 -5.55 16.95 -0.47
N GLU A 67 -6.67 17.67 -0.64
CA GLU A 67 -6.68 19.14 -0.78
C GLU A 67 -5.93 19.88 0.33
N TYR A 68 -6.03 19.40 1.56
CA TYR A 68 -5.37 20.01 2.73
C TYR A 68 -3.83 19.91 2.69
N MET A 69 -3.26 19.11 1.79
CA MET A 69 -1.83 18.97 1.58
C MET A 69 -1.30 19.82 0.42
N TRP A 70 -2.16 20.44 -0.39
CA TRP A 70 -1.74 21.11 -1.63
C TRP A 70 -0.79 22.28 -1.40
N GLU A 71 -1.03 23.09 -0.37
CA GLU A 71 -0.21 24.27 -0.08
C GLU A 71 1.15 23.94 0.53
N ASN A 72 1.21 22.86 1.32
CA ASN A 72 2.43 22.39 1.98
C ASN A 72 2.50 20.86 1.92
N PRO A 73 2.92 20.30 0.76
CA PRO A 73 3.09 18.87 0.63
C PRO A 73 4.11 18.38 1.67
N PRO A 74 3.80 17.31 2.42
CA PRO A 74 4.71 16.79 3.45
C PRO A 74 5.94 16.10 2.85
N ILE A 75 5.95 15.84 1.54
CA ILE A 75 7.00 15.15 0.80
C ILE A 75 7.20 15.79 -0.58
N ASP A 76 8.42 15.74 -1.10
CA ASP A 76 8.74 16.25 -2.43
C ASP A 76 8.21 15.30 -3.51
N ILE A 77 7.02 15.59 -4.01
CA ILE A 77 6.32 14.79 -5.03
C ILE A 77 6.92 14.91 -6.43
N PHE A 78 7.75 15.93 -6.69
CA PHE A 78 8.30 16.18 -8.02
C PHE A 78 9.58 15.39 -8.27
N ASN A 79 10.37 15.18 -7.21
CA ASN A 79 11.61 14.44 -7.29
C ASN A 79 11.48 12.98 -6.82
N ASN A 80 10.43 12.64 -6.07
CA ASN A 80 10.21 11.30 -5.56
C ASN A 80 8.98 10.63 -6.18
N GLU A 81 9.04 9.32 -6.32
CA GLU A 81 7.87 8.52 -6.68
C GLU A 81 6.99 8.32 -5.44
N ILE A 82 5.91 9.09 -5.34
CA ILE A 82 4.99 9.04 -4.19
C ILE A 82 3.68 8.37 -4.56
N TRP A 83 3.17 7.56 -3.65
CA TRP A 83 1.87 6.91 -3.73
C TRP A 83 1.00 7.37 -2.58
N VAL A 84 -0.28 7.61 -2.85
CA VAL A 84 -1.29 7.92 -1.84
C VAL A 84 -2.21 6.73 -1.66
N ILE A 85 -2.50 6.38 -0.41
CA ILE A 85 -3.43 5.32 -0.03
C ILE A 85 -4.57 5.94 0.78
N SER A 86 -5.81 5.62 0.42
CA SER A 86 -6.97 6.07 1.18
C SER A 86 -8.17 5.14 1.05
N ARG A 87 -9.10 5.23 2.01
CA ARG A 87 -10.41 4.58 1.91
C ARG A 87 -11.26 5.32 0.88
N LEU A 88 -12.08 4.59 0.13
CA LEU A 88 -13.05 5.23 -0.79
C LEU A 88 -14.22 5.91 -0.02
N CYS A 89 -14.58 5.36 1.14
CA CYS A 89 -15.60 5.90 2.04
C CYS A 89 -15.00 6.13 3.43
N PRO A 90 -14.10 7.13 3.60
CA PRO A 90 -13.45 7.39 4.87
C PRO A 90 -14.43 7.92 5.91
N GLU A 91 -14.24 7.51 7.18
CA GLU A 91 -14.90 8.18 8.30
C GLU A 91 -14.39 9.63 8.43
N PRO A 92 -15.19 10.57 8.95
CA PRO A 92 -14.75 11.93 9.18
C PRO A 92 -13.45 11.98 9.99
N GLY A 93 -12.41 12.60 9.41
CA GLY A 93 -11.10 12.74 10.04
C GLY A 93 -10.12 11.58 9.80
N ALA A 94 -10.52 10.55 9.05
CA ALA A 94 -9.57 9.55 8.57
C ALA A 94 -8.51 10.20 7.67
N LYS A 95 -7.27 9.75 7.81
CA LYS A 95 -6.13 10.31 7.07
C LYS A 95 -5.66 9.36 6.00
N GLU A 96 -5.18 9.93 4.91
CA GLU A 96 -4.48 9.22 3.87
C GLU A 96 -3.07 8.85 4.31
N CYS A 97 -2.55 7.75 3.75
CA CYS A 97 -1.16 7.36 3.91
C CYS A 97 -0.39 7.75 2.65
N LEU A 98 0.79 8.35 2.83
CA LEU A 98 1.73 8.57 1.74
C LEU A 98 2.89 7.59 1.91
N ILE A 99 3.32 6.99 0.80
CA ILE A 99 4.45 6.05 0.78
C ILE A 99 5.30 6.26 -0.47
N GLU A 100 6.62 6.13 -0.32
CA GLU A 100 7.54 6.14 -1.45
C GLU A 100 7.41 4.84 -2.26
N GLY A 101 7.54 4.93 -3.58
CA GLY A 101 7.39 3.79 -4.47
C GLY A 101 8.42 2.69 -4.22
N GLU A 102 9.65 3.04 -3.89
CA GLU A 102 10.67 2.06 -3.51
C GLU A 102 10.28 1.30 -2.25
N GLU A 103 9.81 2.02 -1.22
CA GLU A 103 9.33 1.43 0.03
C GLU A 103 8.11 0.53 -0.21
N LEU A 104 7.13 0.97 -1.00
CA LEU A 104 5.96 0.18 -1.37
C LEU A 104 6.38 -1.15 -2.03
N ARG A 105 7.28 -1.10 -3.00
CA ARG A 105 7.81 -2.30 -3.67
C ARG A 105 8.63 -3.17 -2.74
N HIS A 106 9.35 -2.59 -1.78
CA HIS A 106 10.05 -3.33 -0.75
C HIS A 106 9.06 -4.11 0.13
N LEU A 107 8.02 -3.46 0.65
CA LEU A 107 7.00 -4.09 1.48
C LEU A 107 6.23 -5.19 0.73
N LEU A 108 5.93 -5.00 -0.55
CA LEU A 108 5.31 -6.05 -1.38
C LEU A 108 6.20 -7.29 -1.49
N LYS A 109 7.53 -7.12 -1.65
CA LYS A 109 8.48 -8.23 -1.68
C LYS A 109 8.56 -8.93 -0.32
N GLU A 110 8.66 -8.18 0.77
CA GLU A 110 8.68 -8.75 2.12
C GLU A 110 7.39 -9.53 2.43
N ALA A 111 6.23 -8.95 2.13
CA ALA A 111 4.93 -9.58 2.29
C ALA A 111 4.80 -10.89 1.50
N LYS A 112 5.34 -10.96 0.28
CA LYS A 112 5.39 -12.19 -0.52
C LYS A 112 6.18 -13.29 0.19
N LEU A 113 7.36 -12.97 0.73
CA LEU A 113 8.21 -13.91 1.46
C LEU A 113 7.54 -14.39 2.74
N VAL A 114 6.96 -13.46 3.48
CA VAL A 114 6.22 -13.72 4.72
C VAL A 114 5.04 -14.68 4.48
N ARG A 115 4.24 -14.44 3.43
CA ARG A 115 3.12 -15.33 3.06
C ARG A 115 3.60 -16.72 2.64
N ALA A 116 4.66 -16.80 1.83
CA ALA A 116 5.23 -18.09 1.44
C ALA A 116 5.70 -18.91 2.66
N ALA A 117 6.34 -18.25 3.65
CA ALA A 117 6.76 -18.90 4.88
C ALA A 117 5.57 -19.38 5.74
N ARG A 118 4.48 -18.60 5.80
CA ARG A 118 3.24 -19.00 6.48
C ARG A 118 2.62 -20.22 5.81
N ASP A 119 2.46 -20.18 4.50
CA ASP A 119 1.81 -21.26 3.74
C ASP A 119 2.64 -22.55 3.84
N ALA A 120 3.97 -22.48 3.82
CA ALA A 120 4.83 -23.63 4.09
C ALA A 120 4.59 -24.25 5.47
N LYS A 121 4.45 -23.44 6.54
CA LYS A 121 4.17 -23.93 7.90
C LYS A 121 2.80 -24.63 8.01
N LEU A 122 1.80 -24.14 7.28
CA LEU A 122 0.45 -24.72 7.27
C LEU A 122 0.40 -26.08 6.57
N HIS A 123 1.29 -26.35 5.61
CA HIS A 123 1.35 -27.65 4.90
C HIS A 123 2.23 -28.69 5.61
N THR A 124 3.01 -28.28 6.62
CA THR A 124 3.85 -29.17 7.43
C THR A 124 3.24 -29.52 8.80
N SER A 125 2.08 -28.97 9.12
CA SER A 125 1.33 -29.22 10.38
C SER A 125 0.13 -30.13 10.12
#